data_AF-A0A2E3V9W9-F1
#
_entry.id   AF-A0A2E3V9W9-F1
#
_cell.length_a   1.000
_cell.length_b   1.000
_cell.length_c   1.000
_cell.angle_alpha   90.00
_cell.angle_beta   90.00
_cell.angle_gamma   90.00
#
_symmetry.space_group_name_H-M   'P 1'
#
loop_
_entity.id
_entity.type
_entity.pdbx_description
1 polymer ?
#
loop_
_entity_poly.entity_id
_entity_poly.type
_entity_poly.pdbx_seq_one_letter_code
_entity_poly.pdbx_strand_id
1 'polypeptide(L)'
;MYDQLRFDYLSCAGHPSLETPNFDRVASMGVRFTNAYVQSPICGASRMCFYTGRYASSHGAQWNNFPLRVGELTMGDHLREVGMDCWLLGKTHMKADAEGMSRLGLSPDSKIGARQIECGFDAWVRDDGLWGQGPDGFYDEKRSPYNEYLKSKGYESENPWADFANAGV
;
A
#
# COMPACT_ATOMS: atom_id res chain seq x y z
N MET A 1 0.72 1.36 -6.74
CA MET A 1 2.06 0.88 -6.34
C MET A 1 2.01 -0.64 -6.32
N TYR A 2 3.01 -1.31 -6.89
CA TYR A 2 3.15 -2.77 -6.82
C TYR A 2 4.08 -3.13 -5.67
N ASP A 3 3.74 -4.16 -4.90
CA ASP A 3 4.59 -4.64 -3.79
C ASP A 3 5.64 -5.61 -4.35
N GLN A 4 6.88 -5.53 -3.84
CA GLN A 4 8.00 -6.42 -4.19
C GLN A 4 8.40 -6.52 -5.68
N LEU A 5 7.87 -5.66 -6.56
CA LEU A 5 8.28 -5.62 -7.97
C LEU A 5 9.74 -5.20 -8.12
N ARG A 6 10.55 -6.03 -8.77
CA ARG A 6 11.92 -5.69 -9.15
C ARG A 6 11.95 -4.76 -10.37
N PHE A 7 12.87 -3.81 -10.37
CA PHE A 7 13.00 -2.84 -11.46
C PHE A 7 13.36 -3.50 -12.81
N ASP A 8 14.09 -4.61 -12.78
CA ASP A 8 14.56 -5.34 -13.96
C ASP A 8 13.58 -6.40 -14.48
N TYR A 9 12.38 -6.50 -13.87
CA TYR A 9 11.28 -7.38 -14.30
C TYR A 9 10.24 -6.66 -15.18
N LEU A 10 10.72 -5.70 -15.98
CA LEU A 10 9.90 -4.95 -16.95
C LEU A 10 10.63 -4.95 -18.30
N SER A 11 9.92 -5.16 -19.41
CA SER A 11 10.55 -5.15 -20.76
C SER A 11 11.13 -3.77 -21.10
N CYS A 12 10.46 -2.67 -20.73
CA CYS A 12 11.04 -1.32 -20.86
C CYS A 12 12.28 -1.05 -19.97
N ALA A 13 12.58 -1.94 -19.01
CA ALA A 13 13.82 -1.94 -18.23
C ALA A 13 14.86 -2.96 -18.73
N GLY A 14 14.57 -3.69 -19.83
CA GLY A 14 15.50 -4.61 -20.48
C GLY A 14 15.37 -6.08 -20.05
N HIS A 15 14.25 -6.48 -19.42
CA HIS A 15 14.04 -7.90 -19.12
C HIS A 15 14.06 -8.74 -20.42
N PRO A 16 14.81 -9.86 -20.49
CA PRO A 16 15.10 -10.54 -21.76
C PRO A 16 13.94 -11.35 -22.37
N SER A 17 12.92 -11.70 -21.58
CA SER A 17 11.83 -12.60 -22.00
C SER A 17 10.41 -12.19 -21.56
N LEU A 18 10.25 -11.62 -20.37
CA LEU A 18 8.97 -11.07 -19.89
C LEU A 18 8.57 -9.82 -20.69
N GLU A 19 7.44 -9.89 -21.37
CA GLU A 19 6.82 -8.75 -22.06
C GLU A 19 5.84 -8.03 -21.15
N THR A 20 5.99 -6.70 -21.02
CA THR A 20 5.12 -5.84 -20.22
C THR A 20 4.55 -4.67 -21.04
N PRO A 21 3.77 -4.93 -22.10
CA PRO A 21 3.41 -3.91 -23.11
C PRO A 21 2.65 -2.72 -22.52
N ASN A 22 1.87 -2.92 -21.48
CA ASN A 22 1.16 -1.84 -20.79
C ASN A 22 2.11 -0.90 -20.01
N PHE A 23 3.14 -1.45 -19.37
CA PHE A 23 4.18 -0.63 -18.72
C PHE A 23 5.04 0.09 -19.76
N ASP A 24 5.40 -0.60 -20.84
CA ASP A 24 6.21 -0.05 -21.92
C ASP A 24 5.52 1.14 -22.59
N ARG A 25 4.20 1.05 -22.79
CA ARG A 25 3.39 2.16 -23.31
C ARG A 25 3.39 3.37 -22.38
N VAL A 26 3.33 3.18 -21.06
CA VAL A 26 3.43 4.31 -20.11
C VAL A 26 4.83 4.92 -20.15
N ALA A 27 5.87 4.09 -20.24
CA ALA A 27 7.25 4.55 -20.34
C ALA A 27 7.53 5.33 -21.63
N SER A 28 6.94 4.94 -22.77
CA SER A 28 7.13 5.64 -24.06
C SER A 28 6.37 6.96 -24.16
N MET A 29 5.31 7.13 -23.37
CA MET A 29 4.51 8.35 -23.30
C MET A 29 4.96 9.33 -22.21
N GLY A 30 5.98 8.97 -21.42
CA GLY A 30 6.38 9.73 -20.23
C GLY A 30 7.88 9.68 -19.97
N VAL A 31 8.25 9.69 -18.69
CA VAL A 31 9.65 9.66 -18.24
C VAL A 31 9.88 8.42 -17.39
N ARG A 32 10.92 7.64 -17.72
CA ARG A 32 11.36 6.51 -16.91
C ARG A 32 12.65 6.87 -16.17
N PHE A 33 12.59 6.81 -14.85
CA PHE A 33 13.76 7.04 -13.98
C PHE A 33 14.57 5.73 -13.87
N THR A 34 15.87 5.80 -14.20
CA THR A 34 16.80 4.65 -14.10
C THR A 34 17.53 4.57 -12.77
N ASN A 35 17.47 5.65 -11.97
CA ASN A 35 18.13 5.76 -10.67
C ASN A 35 17.12 6.26 -9.63
N ALA A 36 16.16 5.41 -9.26
CA ALA A 36 15.14 5.70 -8.25
C ALA A 36 15.27 4.71 -7.09
N TYR A 37 15.42 5.22 -5.86
CA TYR A 37 15.65 4.42 -4.66
C TYR A 37 14.60 4.72 -3.59
N VAL A 38 14.14 3.67 -2.93
CA VAL A 38 13.31 3.76 -1.72
C VAL A 38 14.16 4.13 -0.51
N GLN A 39 13.55 4.74 0.50
CA GLN A 39 14.26 5.19 1.71
C GLN A 39 14.39 4.09 2.78
N SER A 40 13.71 2.96 2.58
CA SER A 40 13.87 1.74 3.38
C SER A 40 13.53 0.51 2.54
N PRO A 41 14.28 -0.61 2.65
CA PRO A 41 14.04 -1.81 1.85
C PRO A 41 12.95 -2.74 2.43
N ILE A 42 12.10 -2.25 3.34
CA ILE A 42 10.99 -3.01 3.93
C ILE A 42 9.65 -2.28 3.79
N CYS A 43 8.56 -3.02 3.58
CA CYS A 43 7.27 -2.51 3.12
C CYS A 43 6.73 -1.33 3.94
N GLY A 44 6.53 -1.50 5.26
CA GLY A 44 5.94 -0.48 6.12
C GLY A 44 6.74 0.82 6.09
N ALA A 45 8.04 0.75 6.37
CA ALA A 45 8.91 1.93 6.42
C ALA A 45 9.03 2.63 5.06
N SER A 46 9.19 1.86 3.97
CA SER A 46 9.25 2.40 2.61
C SER A 46 7.99 3.18 2.25
N ARG A 47 6.82 2.60 2.55
CA ARG A 47 5.52 3.22 2.31
C ARG A 47 5.32 4.47 3.17
N MET A 48 5.71 4.45 4.44
CA MET A 48 5.61 5.63 5.30
C MET A 48 6.51 6.77 4.80
N CYS A 49 7.71 6.46 4.29
CA CYS A 49 8.56 7.47 3.64
C CYS A 49 7.86 8.08 2.43
N PHE A 50 7.25 7.24 1.58
CA PHE A 50 6.51 7.68 0.40
C PHE A 50 5.28 8.55 0.75
N TYR A 51 4.49 8.14 1.75
CA TYR A 51 3.27 8.86 2.14
C TYR A 51 3.56 10.14 2.90
N THR A 52 4.68 10.25 3.62
CA THR A 52 5.04 11.48 4.36
C THR A 52 5.98 12.41 3.59
N GLY A 53 6.61 11.91 2.51
CA GLY A 53 7.69 12.62 1.82
C GLY A 53 8.94 12.83 2.67
N ARG A 54 9.11 12.03 3.74
CA ARG A 54 10.16 12.21 4.75
C ARG A 54 10.96 10.92 4.95
N TYR A 55 12.18 11.04 5.45
CA TYR A 55 13.00 9.87 5.80
C TYR A 55 12.44 9.11 7.01
N ALA A 56 12.69 7.81 7.10
CA ALA A 56 12.31 6.97 8.24
C ALA A 56 12.83 7.48 9.59
N SER A 57 14.01 8.10 9.60
CA SER A 57 14.59 8.75 10.77
C SER A 57 13.80 9.99 11.24
N SER A 58 13.03 10.61 10.35
CA SER A 58 12.25 11.82 10.63
C SER A 58 10.85 11.51 11.15
N HIS A 59 10.18 10.51 10.58
CA HIS A 59 8.80 10.14 10.94
C HIS A 59 8.70 8.96 11.93
N GLY A 60 9.79 8.21 12.16
CA GLY A 60 9.88 7.21 13.23
C GLY A 60 9.30 5.81 12.94
N ALA A 61 8.46 5.67 11.92
CA ALA A 61 7.97 4.37 11.44
C ALA A 61 9.05 3.61 10.66
N GLN A 62 9.96 2.93 11.38
CA GLN A 62 11.21 2.38 10.82
C GLN A 62 11.14 0.91 10.36
N TRP A 63 10.06 0.19 10.66
CA TRP A 63 9.88 -1.21 10.27
C TRP A 63 8.41 -1.55 9.97
N ASN A 64 8.15 -2.81 9.57
CA ASN A 64 6.77 -3.31 9.50
C ASN A 64 6.11 -3.26 10.87
N ASN A 65 4.82 -2.94 10.92
CA ASN A 65 4.02 -2.80 12.13
C ASN A 65 4.47 -1.71 13.12
N PHE A 66 5.42 -0.84 12.75
CA PHE A 66 5.74 0.35 13.54
C PHE A 66 4.69 1.43 13.29
N PRO A 67 4.04 1.98 14.32
CA PRO A 67 3.06 3.02 14.13
C PRO A 67 3.66 4.29 13.52
N LEU A 68 2.95 4.91 12.57
CA LEU A 68 3.24 6.30 12.22
C LEU A 68 2.62 7.19 13.29
N ARG A 69 3.46 7.99 13.96
CA ARG A 69 3.05 8.84 15.09
C ARG A 69 1.94 9.81 14.66
N VAL A 70 1.00 10.07 15.57
CA VAL A 70 0.00 11.13 15.35
C VAL A 70 0.71 12.47 15.15
N GLY A 71 0.26 13.24 14.17
CA GLY A 71 0.79 14.56 13.84
C GLY A 71 1.82 14.58 12.69
N GLU A 72 2.29 13.44 12.20
CA GLU A 72 2.98 13.43 10.90
C GLU A 72 1.97 13.75 9.79
N LEU A 73 2.26 14.80 9.02
CA LEU A 73 1.52 15.08 7.80
C LEU A 73 1.85 14.05 6.73
N THR A 74 0.82 13.74 5.94
CA THR A 74 0.90 12.79 4.84
C THR A 74 0.50 13.46 3.53
N MET A 75 0.71 12.74 2.43
CA MET A 75 0.30 13.14 1.09
C MET A 75 -1.17 13.56 1.05
N GLY A 76 -2.04 12.85 1.77
CA GLY A 76 -3.46 13.20 1.83
C GLY A 76 -3.70 14.60 2.41
N ASP A 77 -2.92 15.00 3.41
CA ASP A 77 -3.07 16.31 4.05
C ASP A 77 -2.65 17.42 3.09
N HIS A 78 -1.48 17.28 2.47
CA HIS A 78 -0.97 18.22 1.48
C HIS A 78 -1.88 18.35 0.24
N LEU A 79 -2.46 17.26 -0.24
CA LEU A 79 -3.37 17.29 -1.38
C LEU A 79 -4.69 17.99 -1.05
N ARG A 80 -5.21 17.79 0.17
CA ARG A 80 -6.46 18.43 0.61
C ARG A 80 -6.29 19.93 0.86
N GLU A 81 -5.11 20.38 1.25
CA GLU A 81 -4.80 21.82 1.35
C GLU A 81 -4.99 22.56 0.01
N VAL A 82 -4.78 21.87 -1.11
CA VAL A 82 -4.98 22.41 -2.47
C VAL A 82 -6.31 21.99 -3.11
N GLY A 83 -7.24 21.47 -2.32
CA GLY A 83 -8.60 21.11 -2.78
C GLY A 83 -8.69 19.80 -3.55
N MET A 84 -7.70 18.90 -3.43
CA MET A 84 -7.72 17.59 -4.07
C MET A 84 -7.97 16.48 -3.05
N ASP A 85 -8.92 15.59 -3.35
CA ASP A 85 -9.19 14.41 -2.54
C ASP A 85 -8.06 13.37 -2.64
N CYS A 86 -7.92 12.55 -1.60
CA CYS A 86 -6.88 11.52 -1.54
C CYS A 86 -7.47 10.22 -1.01
N TRP A 87 -7.73 9.28 -1.93
CA TRP A 87 -8.42 8.03 -1.64
C TRP A 87 -7.48 6.82 -1.65
N LEU A 88 -7.75 5.86 -0.76
CA LEU A 88 -7.04 4.56 -0.73
C LEU A 88 -7.87 3.46 -1.37
N LEU A 89 -7.25 2.78 -2.34
CA LEU A 89 -7.67 1.50 -2.89
C LEU A 89 -6.49 0.51 -2.81
N GLY A 90 -6.52 -0.40 -1.84
CA GLY A 90 -5.52 -1.45 -1.65
C GLY A 90 -4.70 -1.29 -0.37
N LYS A 91 -3.39 -1.51 -0.49
CA LYS A 91 -2.45 -1.73 0.62
C LYS A 91 -1.70 -0.46 1.03
N THR A 92 -1.62 -0.22 2.34
CA THR A 92 -0.71 0.79 2.93
C THR A 92 0.32 0.19 3.87
N HIS A 93 0.06 -0.99 4.44
CA HIS A 93 0.87 -1.56 5.53
C HIS A 93 1.01 -0.61 6.74
N MET A 94 0.09 0.35 6.89
CA MET A 94 0.08 1.35 7.95
C MET A 94 -0.38 0.72 9.27
N LYS A 95 0.33 1.02 10.36
CA LYS A 95 -0.13 0.75 11.73
C LYS A 95 -0.53 2.08 12.41
N ALA A 96 -1.74 2.13 12.94
CA ALA A 96 -2.21 3.28 13.69
C ALA A 96 -1.47 3.43 15.04
N ASP A 97 -1.10 4.66 15.39
CA ASP A 97 -0.63 5.04 16.73
C ASP A 97 -1.84 5.21 17.68
N ALA A 98 -2.43 4.09 18.08
CA ALA A 98 -3.64 4.07 18.91
C ALA A 98 -3.42 4.73 20.28
N GLU A 99 -2.23 4.58 20.86
CA GLU A 99 -1.88 5.22 22.13
C GLU A 99 -1.80 6.74 21.97
N GLY A 100 -1.13 7.23 20.91
CA GLY A 100 -1.07 8.65 20.60
C GLY A 100 -2.44 9.25 20.31
N MET A 101 -3.30 8.53 19.60
CA MET A 101 -4.69 8.96 19.36
C MET A 101 -5.48 9.09 20.66
N SER A 102 -5.42 8.08 21.53
CA SER A 102 -6.10 8.09 22.84
C SER A 102 -5.62 9.25 23.71
N ARG A 103 -4.29 9.44 23.80
CA ARG A 103 -3.66 10.53 24.56
C ARG A 103 -4.10 11.92 24.11
N LEU A 104 -4.38 12.08 22.82
CA LEU A 104 -4.80 13.36 22.21
C LEU A 104 -6.33 13.48 22.06
N GLY A 105 -7.11 12.49 22.52
CA GLY A 105 -8.57 12.50 22.44
C GLY A 105 -9.12 12.35 21.01
N LEU A 106 -8.37 11.73 20.09
CA LEU A 106 -8.81 11.49 18.72
C LEU A 106 -9.66 10.22 18.63
N SER A 107 -10.96 10.39 18.39
CA SER A 107 -11.85 9.25 18.10
C SER A 107 -11.60 8.69 16.70
N PRO A 108 -11.38 7.37 16.53
CA PRO A 108 -11.28 6.72 15.22
C PRO A 108 -12.50 6.94 14.31
N ASP A 109 -13.68 7.16 14.89
CA ASP A 109 -14.93 7.36 14.14
C ASP A 109 -15.10 8.79 13.64
N SER A 110 -14.26 9.72 14.09
CA SER A 110 -14.23 11.08 13.56
C SER A 110 -13.55 11.12 12.19
N LYS A 111 -13.89 12.11 11.35
CA LYS A 111 -13.23 12.27 10.03
C LYS A 111 -11.71 12.37 10.15
N ILE A 112 -11.21 13.05 11.18
CA ILE A 112 -9.76 13.21 11.42
C ILE A 112 -9.16 11.89 11.89
N GLY A 113 -9.79 11.21 12.86
CA GLY A 113 -9.30 9.94 13.37
C GLY A 113 -9.33 8.81 12.35
N ALA A 114 -10.38 8.73 11.52
CA ALA A 114 -10.50 7.77 10.43
C ALA A 114 -9.34 7.93 9.43
N ARG A 115 -9.01 9.17 9.07
CA ARG A 115 -7.82 9.46 8.24
C ARG A 115 -6.53 9.09 8.96
N GLN A 116 -6.42 9.36 10.26
CA GLN A 116 -5.21 9.04 11.03
C GLN A 116 -4.91 7.53 11.07
N ILE A 117 -5.92 6.68 11.23
CA ILE A 117 -5.76 5.22 11.20
C ILE A 117 -5.53 4.66 9.78
N GLU A 118 -5.86 5.46 8.76
CA GLU A 118 -5.71 5.15 7.34
C GLU A 118 -4.56 5.92 6.67
N CYS A 119 -3.51 6.31 7.41
CA CYS A 119 -2.33 7.00 6.85
C CYS A 119 -2.66 8.28 6.06
N GLY A 120 -3.68 9.01 6.51
CA GLY A 120 -4.14 10.24 5.89
C GLY A 120 -5.03 10.06 4.65
N PHE A 121 -5.36 8.83 4.26
CA PHE A 121 -6.26 8.56 3.14
C PHE A 121 -7.73 8.51 3.58
N ASP A 122 -8.63 8.88 2.67
CA ASP A 122 -10.03 8.46 2.74
C ASP A 122 -10.12 7.04 2.14
N ALA A 123 -10.36 6.00 2.96
CA ALA A 123 -10.30 4.62 2.50
C ALA A 123 -11.59 4.20 1.78
N TRP A 124 -11.46 3.79 0.51
CA TRP A 124 -12.56 3.18 -0.24
C TRP A 124 -12.56 1.66 -0.08
N VAL A 125 -11.41 1.04 -0.33
CA VAL A 125 -11.16 -0.38 -0.08
C VAL A 125 -9.76 -0.51 0.48
N ARG A 126 -9.64 -1.04 1.71
CA ARG A 126 -8.35 -1.43 2.28
C ARG A 126 -8.19 -2.94 2.15
N ASP A 127 -7.13 -3.36 1.48
CA ASP A 127 -6.75 -4.76 1.34
C ASP A 127 -5.22 -4.82 1.36
N ASP A 128 -4.64 -5.34 2.45
CA ASP A 128 -3.19 -5.44 2.61
C ASP A 128 -2.62 -6.71 1.91
N GLY A 129 -3.47 -7.51 1.25
CA GLY A 129 -3.08 -8.65 0.43
C GLY A 129 -2.52 -9.84 1.21
N LEU A 130 -2.81 -9.89 2.52
CA LEU A 130 -2.27 -10.89 3.46
C LEU A 130 -3.23 -12.08 3.61
N TRP A 131 -3.75 -12.57 2.48
CA TRP A 131 -4.72 -13.68 2.43
C TRP A 131 -4.08 -15.08 2.47
N GLY A 132 -2.75 -15.14 2.54
CA GLY A 132 -2.04 -16.41 2.71
C GLY A 132 -2.29 -17.04 4.07
N GLN A 133 -2.14 -18.36 4.13
CA GLN A 133 -2.09 -19.11 5.39
C GLN A 133 -0.65 -19.55 5.63
N GLY A 134 -0.10 -19.20 6.78
CA GLY A 134 1.17 -19.71 7.28
C GLY A 134 0.98 -20.88 8.24
N PRO A 135 2.08 -21.44 8.79
CA PRO A 135 2.02 -22.47 9.83
C PRO A 135 1.17 -22.07 11.05
N ASP A 136 1.08 -20.77 11.33
CA ASP A 136 0.36 -20.20 12.48
C ASP A 136 -1.06 -19.71 12.13
N GLY A 137 -1.56 -20.01 10.92
CA GLY A 137 -2.90 -19.59 10.46
C GLY A 137 -2.87 -18.44 9.44
N PHE A 138 -4.00 -17.75 9.29
CA PHE A 138 -4.13 -16.65 8.32
C PHE A 138 -3.33 -15.43 8.73
N TYR A 139 -2.66 -14.79 7.77
CA TYR A 139 -1.93 -13.54 8.01
C TYR A 139 -2.87 -12.31 8.17
N ASP A 140 -4.12 -12.42 7.72
CA ASP A 140 -5.18 -11.42 7.90
C ASP A 140 -6.54 -12.10 8.03
N GLU A 141 -7.36 -11.61 8.95
CA GLU A 141 -8.69 -12.14 9.26
C GLU A 141 -9.82 -11.32 8.59
N LYS A 142 -9.49 -10.22 7.91
CA LYS A 142 -10.48 -9.36 7.26
C LYS A 142 -11.19 -10.11 6.11
N ARG A 143 -12.20 -9.52 5.50
CA ARG A 143 -12.77 -10.04 4.25
C ARG A 143 -12.07 -9.37 3.07
N SER A 144 -11.58 -10.11 2.08
CA SER A 144 -11.09 -9.53 0.82
C SER A 144 -12.27 -9.27 -0.12
N PRO A 145 -12.63 -8.01 -0.41
CA PRO A 145 -13.65 -7.73 -1.43
C PRO A 145 -13.23 -8.23 -2.81
N TYR A 146 -11.91 -8.29 -3.06
CA TYR A 146 -11.37 -8.73 -4.34
C TYR A 146 -11.46 -10.25 -4.52
N ASN A 147 -11.16 -11.06 -3.48
CA ASN A 147 -11.42 -12.50 -3.58
C ASN A 147 -12.90 -12.80 -3.82
N GLU A 148 -13.80 -12.10 -3.14
CA GLU A 148 -15.24 -12.28 -3.33
C GLU A 148 -15.69 -11.87 -4.75
N TYR A 149 -15.11 -10.79 -5.28
CA TYR A 149 -15.29 -10.41 -6.67
C TYR A 149 -14.81 -11.51 -7.63
N LEU A 150 -13.61 -12.07 -7.44
CA LEU A 150 -13.09 -13.15 -8.27
C LEU A 150 -13.98 -14.40 -8.20
N LYS A 151 -14.41 -14.81 -7.00
CA LYS A 151 -15.38 -15.91 -6.84
C LYS A 151 -16.67 -15.63 -7.62
N SER A 152 -17.19 -14.41 -7.56
CA SER A 152 -18.38 -14.01 -8.32
C SER A 152 -18.21 -14.05 -9.85
N LYS A 153 -16.95 -14.05 -10.33
CA LYS A 153 -16.59 -14.19 -11.75
C LYS A 153 -16.31 -15.64 -12.16
N GLY A 154 -16.45 -16.60 -11.26
CA GLY A 154 -16.22 -18.03 -11.53
C GLY A 154 -14.78 -18.49 -11.33
N TYR A 155 -13.93 -17.69 -10.67
CA TYR A 155 -12.60 -18.15 -10.26
C TYR A 155 -12.72 -18.99 -8.98
N GLU A 156 -12.83 -20.31 -9.15
CA GLU A 156 -13.01 -21.27 -8.06
C GLU A 156 -11.69 -21.58 -7.35
N SER A 157 -11.54 -21.08 -6.12
CA SER A 157 -10.46 -21.41 -5.19
C SER A 157 -10.81 -20.91 -3.78
N GLU A 158 -10.14 -21.45 -2.76
CA GLU A 158 -10.14 -20.88 -1.41
C GLU A 158 -9.58 -19.45 -1.40
N ASN A 159 -8.52 -19.19 -2.19
CA ASN A 159 -7.88 -17.89 -2.35
C ASN A 159 -7.62 -17.56 -3.83
N PRO A 160 -8.65 -17.14 -4.59
CA PRO A 160 -8.53 -16.91 -6.02
C PRO A 160 -7.61 -15.74 -6.38
N TRP A 161 -7.40 -14.78 -5.47
CA TRP A 161 -6.38 -13.76 -5.68
C TRP A 161 -4.99 -14.39 -5.76
N ALA A 162 -4.66 -15.30 -4.84
CA ALA A 162 -3.38 -16.00 -4.87
C ALA A 162 -3.25 -16.83 -6.15
N ASP A 163 -4.25 -17.63 -6.47
CA ASP A 163 -4.15 -18.65 -7.52
C ASP A 163 -4.29 -18.10 -8.95
N PHE A 164 -5.05 -17.02 -9.14
CA PHE A 164 -5.37 -16.52 -10.48
C PHE A 164 -4.90 -15.08 -10.74
N ALA A 165 -4.62 -14.29 -9.71
CA ALA A 165 -4.27 -12.88 -9.86
C ALA A 165 -2.85 -12.52 -9.41
N ASN A 166 -2.25 -13.31 -8.50
CA ASN A 166 -0.96 -13.04 -7.89
C ASN A 166 0.11 -14.07 -8.30
N ALA A 167 -0.24 -15.36 -8.35
CA ALA A 167 0.60 -16.36 -8.98
C ALA A 167 0.46 -16.23 -10.50
N GLY A 168 1.50 -15.71 -11.15
CA GLY A 168 1.63 -15.88 -12.59
C GLY A 168 1.73 -17.37 -12.90
N VAL A 169 0.88 -17.86 -13.80
CA VAL A 169 1.01 -19.20 -14.39
C VAL A 169 2.28 -19.24 -15.24
#